data_AF-A0A174P813-F1
#
_entry.id   AF-A0A174P813-F1
#
_cell.length_a   1.000
_cell.length_b   1.000
_cell.length_c   1.000
_cell.angle_alpha   90.00
_cell.angle_beta   90.00
_cell.angle_gamma   90.00
#
_symmetry.space_group_name_H-M   'P 1'
#
loop_
_entity.id
_entity.type
_entity.pdbx_description
1 polymer ?
#
loop_
_entity_poly.entity_id
_entity_poly.type
_entity_poly.pdbx_seq_one_letter_code
_entity_poly.pdbx_strand_id
1 'polypeptide(L)'
;MFVVGYAITYCGFSSAAANPEATELDMELFFTFCSPNVVLMTAAVFILLQKVRIHNTLIAKKLSKISKYGFGIYIVHYFVVGPIFILIGKFDLPIPLQVPIMALLIFIISWAFTWFMYRILGERAKWIMG
;
A
#
# COMPACT_ATOMS: atom_id res chain seq x y z
N MET A 1 -16.69 9.03 8.68
CA MET A 1 -15.39 9.52 8.19
C MET A 1 -14.80 8.60 7.14
N PHE A 2 -14.42 7.35 7.47
CA PHE A 2 -13.86 6.42 6.48
C PHE A 2 -14.75 6.20 5.24
N VAL A 3 -16.01 5.83 5.46
CA VAL A 3 -16.97 5.57 4.36
C VAL A 3 -17.14 6.78 3.44
N VAL A 4 -17.15 7.99 4.01
CA VAL A 4 -17.31 9.23 3.24
C VAL A 4 -16.07 9.48 2.38
N GLY A 5 -14.87 9.38 2.96
CA GLY A 5 -13.63 9.53 2.19
C GLY A 5 -13.49 8.45 1.10
N TYR A 6 -13.86 7.21 1.41
CA TYR A 6 -13.83 6.10 0.45
C TYR A 6 -14.83 6.31 -0.70
N ALA A 7 -16.06 6.75 -0.40
CA ALA A 7 -17.05 7.04 -1.43
C ALA A 7 -16.57 8.14 -2.39
N ILE A 8 -15.96 9.21 -1.86
CA ILE A 8 -15.39 10.29 -2.69
C ILE A 8 -14.27 9.76 -3.58
N THR A 9 -13.31 9.00 -3.02
CA THR A 9 -12.22 8.41 -3.80
C THR A 9 -12.75 7.46 -4.87
N TYR A 10 -13.68 6.57 -4.53
CA TYR A 10 -14.21 5.57 -5.45
C TYR A 10 -15.00 6.22 -6.58
N CYS A 11 -15.95 7.10 -6.26
CA CYS A 11 -16.76 7.78 -7.28
C CYS A 11 -15.90 8.67 -8.18
N GLY A 12 -14.95 9.41 -7.59
CA GLY A 12 -14.01 10.25 -8.33
C GLY A 12 -13.12 9.47 -9.28
N PHE A 13 -12.44 8.44 -8.78
CA PHE A 13 -11.61 7.56 -9.60
C PHE A 13 -12.43 6.84 -10.68
N SER A 14 -13.60 6.30 -10.33
CA SER A 14 -14.46 5.61 -11.30
C SER A 14 -14.93 6.55 -12.41
N SER A 15 -15.21 7.82 -12.09
CA SER A 15 -15.59 8.82 -13.08
C SER A 15 -14.41 9.24 -13.96
N ALA A 16 -13.21 9.38 -13.40
CA ALA A 16 -12.00 9.70 -14.16
C ALA A 16 -11.60 8.52 -15.07
N ALA A 17 -11.60 7.29 -14.56
CA ALA A 17 -11.26 6.09 -15.32
C ALA A 17 -12.27 5.77 -16.44
N ALA A 18 -13.52 6.22 -16.31
CA ALA A 18 -14.54 6.08 -17.35
C ALA A 18 -14.39 7.13 -18.48
N ASN A 19 -13.63 8.20 -18.27
CA ASN A 19 -13.40 9.24 -19.27
C ASN A 19 -12.17 8.90 -20.13
N PRO A 20 -12.32 8.66 -21.45
CA PRO A 20 -11.19 8.34 -22.34
C PRO A 20 -10.15 9.46 -22.48
N GLU A 21 -10.51 10.71 -22.15
CA GLU A 21 -9.61 11.87 -22.20
C GLU A 21 -8.89 12.13 -20.88
N ALA A 22 -9.20 11.37 -19.82
CA ALA A 22 -8.57 11.55 -18.52
C ALA A 22 -7.09 11.17 -18.57
N THR A 23 -6.24 12.03 -18.01
CA THR A 23 -4.82 11.76 -17.85
C THR A 23 -4.55 10.85 -16.65
N GLU A 24 -3.36 10.25 -16.58
CA GLU A 24 -2.94 9.49 -15.39
C GLU A 24 -3.02 10.34 -14.12
N LEU A 25 -2.71 11.64 -14.22
CA LEU A 25 -2.73 12.57 -13.11
C LEU A 25 -4.17 12.83 -12.60
N ASP A 26 -5.16 12.84 -13.49
CA ASP A 26 -6.57 12.96 -13.13
C ASP A 26 -7.09 11.74 -12.35
N MET A 27 -6.57 10.55 -12.69
CA MET A 27 -6.88 9.30 -11.99
C MET A 27 -6.16 9.24 -10.63
N GLU A 28 -4.91 9.68 -10.56
CA GLU A 28 -4.11 9.74 -9.32
C GLU A 28 -4.61 10.79 -8.34
N LEU A 29 -5.28 11.85 -8.82
CA LEU A 29 -5.77 12.96 -8.00
C LEU A 29 -6.57 12.49 -6.78
N PHE A 30 -7.44 11.50 -6.96
CA PHE A 30 -8.30 10.95 -5.91
C PHE A 30 -7.58 10.07 -4.87
N PHE A 31 -6.32 9.71 -5.16
CA PHE A 31 -5.43 8.94 -4.30
C PHE A 31 -4.26 9.75 -3.74
N THR A 32 -4.17 11.04 -4.06
CA THR A 32 -3.10 11.89 -3.54
C THR A 32 -3.10 11.96 -2.01
N PHE A 33 -1.92 11.79 -1.41
CA PHE A 33 -1.73 11.68 0.04
C PHE A 33 -2.29 12.86 0.83
N CYS A 34 -2.31 14.06 0.24
CA CYS A 34 -2.75 15.29 0.88
C CYS A 34 -4.22 15.65 0.61
N SER A 35 -4.97 14.79 -0.07
CA SER A 35 -6.37 15.07 -0.38
C SER A 35 -7.28 14.95 0.85
N PRO A 36 -8.32 15.80 0.98
CA PRO A 36 -9.23 15.76 2.14
C PRO A 36 -9.89 14.38 2.34
N ASN A 37 -10.24 13.69 1.25
CA ASN A 37 -10.82 12.34 1.30
C ASN A 37 -9.84 11.30 1.86
N VAL A 38 -8.55 11.34 1.52
CA VAL A 38 -7.52 10.47 2.09
C VAL A 38 -7.29 10.78 3.57
N VAL A 39 -7.30 12.06 3.96
CA VAL A 39 -7.22 12.47 5.38
C VAL A 39 -8.39 11.91 6.18
N LEU A 40 -9.62 11.97 5.66
CA LEU A 40 -10.80 11.41 6.34
C LEU A 40 -10.70 9.89 6.55
N MET A 41 -10.15 9.16 5.58
CA MET A 41 -9.94 7.71 5.70
C MET A 41 -8.84 7.39 6.71
N THR A 42 -7.68 8.04 6.60
CA THR A 42 -6.52 7.78 7.47
C THR A 42 -6.81 8.15 8.92
N ALA A 43 -7.44 9.31 9.18
CA ALA A 43 -7.85 9.72 10.53
C ALA A 43 -8.83 8.73 11.16
N ALA A 44 -9.80 8.22 10.39
CA ALA A 44 -10.75 7.24 10.87
C ALA A 44 -10.08 5.92 11.29
N VAL A 45 -9.13 5.42 10.48
CA VAL A 45 -8.36 4.22 10.80
C VAL A 45 -7.47 4.46 12.03
N PHE A 46 -6.83 5.61 12.12
CA PHE A 46 -5.98 5.97 13.25
C PHE A 46 -6.75 5.99 14.57
N ILE A 47 -7.91 6.65 14.62
CA ILE A 47 -8.78 6.70 15.81
C ILE A 47 -9.25 5.28 16.19
N LEU A 48 -9.56 4.44 15.21
CA LEU A 48 -9.95 3.05 15.45
C LEU A 48 -8.80 2.25 16.06
N LEU A 49 -7.59 2.36 15.49
CA LEU A 49 -6.40 1.65 15.97
C LEU A 49 -5.93 2.15 17.34
N GLN A 50 -6.11 3.44 17.67
CA GLN A 50 -5.79 3.98 18.99
C GLN A 50 -6.56 3.31 20.13
N LYS A 51 -7.77 2.78 19.87
CA LYS A 51 -8.56 2.05 20.86
C LYS A 51 -8.10 0.60 21.06
N VAL A 52 -7.28 0.06 20.16
CA VAL A 52 -6.81 -1.32 20.23
C VAL A 52 -5.69 -1.44 21.26
N ARG A 53 -6.00 -2.00 22.44
CA ARG A 53 -4.99 -2.31 23.47
C ARG A 53 -4.46 -3.73 23.29
N ILE A 54 -3.20 -3.85 22.90
CA ILE A 54 -2.51 -5.14 22.78
C ILE A 54 -1.98 -5.53 24.16
N HIS A 55 -2.65 -6.47 24.82
CA HIS A 55 -2.24 -6.97 26.14
C HIS A 55 -1.15 -8.03 26.08
N ASN A 56 -0.98 -8.69 24.93
CA ASN A 56 -0.01 -9.76 24.74
C ASN A 56 1.35 -9.21 24.30
N THR A 57 2.35 -9.36 25.16
CA THR A 57 3.74 -8.88 24.93
C THR A 57 4.41 -9.55 23.72
N LEU A 58 4.08 -10.80 23.39
CA LEU A 58 4.61 -11.49 22.22
C LEU A 58 4.08 -10.88 20.92
N ILE A 59 2.78 -10.54 20.89
CA ILE A 59 2.14 -9.91 19.73
C ILE A 59 2.71 -8.50 19.53
N ALA A 60 2.82 -7.71 20.61
CA ALA A 60 3.44 -6.39 20.55
C ALA A 60 4.89 -6.45 20.02
N LYS A 61 5.68 -7.44 20.46
CA LYS A 61 7.06 -7.64 20.00
C LYS A 61 7.16 -8.11 18.55
N LYS A 62 6.17 -8.86 18.04
CA LYS A 62 6.10 -9.23 16.62
C LYS A 62 5.70 -8.04 15.75
N LEU A 63 4.70 -7.25 16.16
CA LEU A 63 4.28 -6.05 15.43
C LEU A 63 5.42 -5.02 15.32
N SER A 64 6.17 -4.78 16.40
CA SER A 64 7.30 -3.83 16.34
C SER A 64 8.41 -4.27 15.39
N LYS A 65 8.57 -5.57 15.14
CA LYS A 65 9.49 -6.08 14.11
C LYS A 65 8.94 -5.87 12.70
N ILE A 66 7.64 -6.02 12.50
CA ILE A 66 6.99 -5.76 11.20
C ILE A 66 7.15 -4.28 10.83
N SER A 67 6.99 -3.36 11.79
CA SER A 67 7.18 -1.92 11.56
C SER A 67 8.57 -1.56 11.05
N LYS A 68 9.63 -2.32 11.41
CA LYS A 68 10.99 -2.10 10.90
C LYS A 68 11.10 -2.35 9.40
N TYR A 69 10.41 -3.37 8.89
CA TYR A 69 10.45 -3.69 7.46
C TYR A 69 9.57 -2.76 6.62
N GLY A 70 8.68 -1.98 7.25
CA GLY A 70 7.68 -1.17 6.55
C GLY A 70 8.29 -0.19 5.54
N PHE A 71 9.35 0.54 5.92
CA PHE A 71 9.99 1.50 5.03
C PHE A 71 10.73 0.82 3.86
N GLY A 72 11.46 -0.26 4.13
CA GLY A 72 12.08 -1.07 3.07
C GLY A 72 11.05 -1.64 2.08
N ILE A 73 9.93 -2.18 2.57
CA ILE A 73 8.84 -2.70 1.73
C ILE A 73 8.28 -1.59 0.85
N TYR A 74 8.10 -0.38 1.38
CA TYR A 74 7.60 0.78 0.64
C TYR A 74 8.51 1.16 -0.54
N ILE A 75 9.83 1.23 -0.31
CA ILE A 75 10.80 1.55 -1.37
C ILE A 75 10.74 0.48 -2.46
N VAL A 76 10.85 -0.79 -2.08
CA VAL A 76 10.87 -1.90 -3.04
C VAL A 76 9.56 -1.98 -3.81
N HIS A 77 8.43 -1.77 -3.12
CA HIS A 77 7.11 -1.70 -3.73
C HIS A 77 7.10 -0.73 -4.91
N TYR A 78 7.61 0.49 -4.75
CA TYR A 78 7.60 1.52 -5.79
C TYR A 78 8.30 1.05 -7.09
N PHE A 79 9.38 0.29 -6.96
CA PHE A 79 10.08 -0.28 -8.12
C PHE A 79 9.38 -1.51 -8.72
N VAL A 80 8.66 -2.28 -7.90
CA VAL A 80 8.04 -3.55 -8.30
C VAL A 80 6.65 -3.37 -8.90
N VAL A 81 5.92 -2.28 -8.61
CA VAL A 81 4.57 -2.03 -9.16
C VAL A 81 4.56 -2.11 -10.68
N GLY A 82 5.45 -1.36 -11.36
CA GLY A 82 5.47 -1.27 -12.82
C GLY A 82 5.67 -2.62 -13.52
N PRO A 83 6.73 -3.39 -13.20
CA PRO A 83 6.95 -4.71 -13.78
C PRO A 83 5.80 -5.70 -13.54
N ILE A 84 5.21 -5.72 -12.34
CA ILE A 84 4.11 -6.65 -12.04
C ILE A 84 2.83 -6.24 -12.77
N PHE A 85 2.58 -4.94 -12.92
CA PHE A 85 1.45 -4.44 -13.71
C PHE A 85 1.52 -4.91 -15.17
N ILE A 86 2.70 -4.77 -15.80
CA ILE A 86 2.93 -5.27 -17.16
C ILE A 86 2.79 -6.79 -17.25
N LEU A 87 3.28 -7.53 -16.24
CA LEU A 87 3.18 -8.99 -16.20
C LEU A 87 1.72 -9.46 -16.09
N ILE A 88 0.98 -8.88 -15.16
CA ILE A 88 -0.42 -9.24 -14.89
C ILE A 88 -1.33 -8.82 -16.05
N GLY A 89 -1.03 -7.71 -16.72
CA GLY A 89 -1.74 -7.28 -17.93
C GLY A 89 -1.65 -8.24 -19.12
N LYS A 90 -0.74 -9.23 -19.09
CA LYS A 90 -0.70 -10.32 -20.09
C LYS A 90 -1.70 -11.44 -19.83
N PHE A 91 -2.34 -11.46 -18.66
CA PHE A 91 -3.35 -12.43 -18.30
C PHE A 91 -4.74 -11.81 -18.45
N ASP A 92 -5.66 -12.49 -19.15
CA ASP A 92 -7.08 -12.10 -19.25
C ASP A 92 -7.84 -12.40 -17.93
N LEU A 93 -7.39 -11.79 -16.83
CA LEU A 93 -8.08 -11.85 -15.54
C LEU A 93 -9.09 -10.71 -15.43
N PRO A 94 -10.27 -10.95 -14.82
CA PRO A 94 -11.20 -9.88 -14.56
C PRO A 94 -10.59 -8.86 -13.59
N ILE A 95 -10.78 -7.56 -13.85
CA ILE A 95 -10.20 -6.44 -13.08
C ILE A 95 -10.34 -6.61 -11.56
N PRO A 96 -11.51 -7.04 -11.00
CA PRO A 96 -11.67 -7.21 -9.56
C PRO A 96 -10.75 -8.27 -8.94
N LEU A 97 -10.26 -9.22 -9.74
CA LEU A 97 -9.34 -10.28 -9.33
C LEU A 97 -7.88 -9.90 -9.63
N GLN A 98 -7.66 -9.13 -10.70
CA GLN A 98 -6.36 -8.64 -11.12
C GLN A 98 -5.68 -7.79 -10.03
N VAL A 99 -6.41 -6.85 -9.46
CA VAL A 99 -5.92 -5.93 -8.42
C VAL A 99 -5.45 -6.65 -7.15
N PRO A 100 -6.25 -7.53 -6.50
CA PRO A 100 -5.80 -8.22 -5.30
C PRO A 100 -4.65 -9.20 -5.56
N ILE A 101 -4.62 -9.89 -6.71
CA ILE A 101 -3.50 -10.76 -7.08
C ILE A 101 -2.20 -9.95 -7.22
N MET A 102 -2.25 -8.84 -7.95
CA MET A 102 -1.12 -7.93 -8.12
C MET A 102 -0.63 -7.41 -6.76
N ALA A 103 -1.55 -6.96 -5.90
CA ALA A 103 -1.20 -6.46 -4.56
C ALA A 103 -0.50 -7.52 -3.71
N LEU A 104 -0.98 -8.76 -3.71
CA LEU A 104 -0.35 -9.88 -2.99
C LEU A 104 1.04 -10.20 -3.54
N LEU A 105 1.21 -10.26 -4.86
CA LEU A 105 2.51 -10.54 -5.49
C LEU A 105 3.53 -9.46 -5.17
N ILE A 106 3.16 -8.18 -5.34
CA ILE A 106 4.04 -7.05 -5.02
C ILE A 106 4.41 -7.11 -3.53
N PHE A 107 3.45 -7.34 -2.64
CA PHE A 107 3.71 -7.43 -1.21
C PHE A 107 4.68 -8.56 -0.85
N ILE A 108 4.48 -9.76 -1.40
CA ILE A 108 5.34 -10.92 -1.15
C ILE A 108 6.77 -10.65 -1.64
N ILE A 109 6.92 -10.10 -2.84
CA ILE A 109 8.24 -9.78 -3.43
C ILE A 109 8.95 -8.71 -2.61
N SER A 110 8.26 -7.61 -2.29
CA SER A 110 8.81 -6.52 -1.49
C SER A 110 9.20 -6.97 -0.08
N TRP A 111 8.38 -7.83 0.54
CA TRP A 111 8.67 -8.43 1.83
C TRP A 111 9.90 -9.33 1.76
N ALA A 112 9.95 -10.26 0.80
CA ALA A 112 11.04 -11.21 0.64
C ALA A 112 12.37 -10.49 0.40
N PHE A 113 12.37 -9.48 -0.47
CA PHE A 113 13.55 -8.67 -0.75
C PHE A 113 14.01 -7.90 0.49
N THR A 114 13.08 -7.24 1.17
CA THR A 114 13.38 -6.48 2.39
C THR A 114 13.97 -7.39 3.47
N TRP A 115 13.33 -8.54 3.71
CA TRP A 115 13.81 -9.54 4.66
C TRP A 115 15.23 -10.04 4.30
N PHE A 116 15.48 -10.29 3.02
CA PHE A 116 16.78 -10.72 2.53
C PHE A 116 17.86 -9.63 2.73
N MET A 117 17.53 -8.36 2.50
CA MET A 117 18.42 -7.22 2.74
C MET A 117 18.77 -7.04 4.21
N TYR A 118 17.80 -7.12 5.12
CA TYR A 118 18.10 -7.10 6.56
C TYR A 118 18.92 -8.32 7.00
N ARG A 119 18.81 -9.47 6.30
CA ARG A 119 19.62 -10.66 6.59
C ARG A 119 21.07 -10.51 6.13
N ILE A 120 21.33 -9.88 4.99
CA ILE A 120 22.70 -9.68 4.48
C ILE A 120 23.38 -8.49 5.14
N LEU A 121 22.73 -7.33 5.17
CA LEU A 121 23.35 -6.08 5.64
C LEU A 121 23.28 -5.93 7.16
N GLY A 122 22.47 -6.75 7.85
CA GLY A 122 22.33 -6.72 9.30
C GLY A 122 21.94 -5.33 9.80
N GLU A 123 22.75 -4.76 10.71
CA GLU A 123 22.51 -3.43 11.26
C GLU A 123 22.66 -2.30 10.24
N ARG A 124 23.41 -2.51 9.14
CA ARG A 124 23.61 -1.49 8.10
C ARG A 124 22.37 -1.28 7.24
N ALA A 125 21.45 -2.24 7.21
CA ALA A 125 20.20 -2.13 6.46
C ALA A 125 19.37 -0.91 6.92
N LYS A 126 19.46 -0.53 8.21
CA LYS A 126 18.76 0.64 8.75
C LYS A 126 19.10 1.94 8.01
N TRP A 127 20.35 2.08 7.56
CA TRP A 127 20.78 3.29 6.84
C TRP A 127 20.19 3.42 5.43
N ILE A 128 19.76 2.31 4.83
CA ILE A 128 19.22 2.27 3.47
C ILE A 128 17.68 2.13 3.51
N MET A 129 17.17 1.41 4.50
CA MET A 129 15.80 0.89 4.56
C MET A 129 15.05 1.31 5.84
N GLY A 130 15.61 2.22 6.66
CA GLY A 130 15.03 2.70 7.91
C GLY A 130 15.54 1.98 9.16
#